data_AF-A0A928TBM4-F1
#
_entry.id   AF-A0A928TBM4-F1
#
_cell.length_a   1.000
_cell.length_b   1.000
_cell.length_c   1.000
_cell.angle_alpha   90.00
_cell.angle_beta   90.00
_cell.angle_gamma   90.00
#
_symmetry.space_group_name_H-M   'P 1'
#
loop_
_entity.id
_entity.type
_entity.pdbx_description
1 polymer ?
#
loop_
_entity_poly.entity_id
_entity_poly.type
_entity_poly.pdbx_seq_one_letter_code
_entity_poly.pdbx_strand_id
1 'polypeptide(L)'
;MALVLHKLRSGLIYSQAFADYLESKHNIEHYGHPGEVLHLDYVRCSQGDLAGQEWWQLLWISGMNAPTEHRHQIGDVEVFISKQAMRGLKNRLLHFDGQNVVVKK
;
A
#
# COMPACT_ATOMS: atom_id res chain seq x y z
N MET A 1 -16.13 7.60 15.54
CA MET A 1 -15.82 8.27 14.25
C MET A 1 -16.26 7.34 13.13
N ALA A 2 -16.90 7.86 12.07
CA ALA A 2 -17.32 7.04 10.94
C ALA A 2 -16.09 6.56 10.15
N LEU A 3 -16.09 5.30 9.71
CA LEU A 3 -15.02 4.76 8.86
C LEU A 3 -15.16 5.34 7.45
N VAL A 4 -14.25 6.24 7.08
CA VAL A 4 -14.19 6.80 5.72
C VAL A 4 -13.34 5.90 4.84
N LEU A 5 -13.91 5.45 3.73
CA LEU A 5 -13.28 4.54 2.77
C LEU A 5 -13.14 5.20 1.40
N HIS A 6 -11.99 4.99 0.79
CA HIS A 6 -11.64 5.44 -0.55
C HIS A 6 -11.35 4.24 -1.44
N LYS A 7 -11.60 4.38 -2.74
CA LYS A 7 -11.35 3.31 -3.70
C LYS A 7 -10.54 3.83 -4.88
N LEU A 8 -9.40 3.19 -5.14
CA LEU A 8 -8.62 3.44 -6.34
C LEU A 8 -9.32 2.85 -7.56
N ARG A 9 -9.06 3.43 -8.74
CA ARG A 9 -9.57 2.92 -10.03
C ARG A 9 -9.17 1.45 -10.28
N SER A 10 -8.03 1.03 -9.75
CA SER A 10 -7.53 -0.35 -9.81
C SER A 10 -8.33 -1.34 -8.95
N GLY A 11 -9.18 -0.85 -8.04
CA GLY A 11 -10.06 -1.64 -7.19
C GLY A 11 -9.56 -1.86 -5.76
N LEU A 12 -8.35 -1.41 -5.42
CA LEU A 12 -7.88 -1.36 -4.03
C LEU A 12 -8.74 -0.38 -3.22
N ILE A 13 -9.14 -0.78 -2.02
CA ILE A 13 -9.88 0.06 -1.07
C ILE A 13 -8.93 0.41 0.07
N TYR A 14 -8.95 1.65 0.54
CA TYR A 14 -8.19 2.05 1.72
C TYR A 14 -9.03 2.94 2.65
N SER A 15 -8.77 2.85 3.94
CA SER A 15 -9.38 3.75 4.93
C SER A 15 -8.62 5.06 5.05
N GLN A 16 -9.28 6.12 5.53
CA GLN A 16 -8.59 7.38 5.86
C GLN A 16 -7.42 7.16 6.84
N ALA A 17 -7.62 6.34 7.88
CA ALA A 17 -6.56 6.01 8.84
C ALA A 17 -5.30 5.40 8.19
N PHE A 18 -5.44 4.69 7.07
CA PHE A 18 -4.29 4.16 6.33
C PHE A 18 -3.58 5.27 5.53
N ALA A 19 -4.31 6.21 4.96
CA ALA A 19 -3.73 7.38 4.31
C ALA A 19 -2.95 8.25 5.32
N ASP A 20 -3.54 8.50 6.49
CA ASP A 20 -2.90 9.27 7.57
C ASP A 20 -1.61 8.56 8.06
N TYR A 21 -1.64 7.23 8.17
CA TYR A 21 -0.46 6.43 8.50
C TYR A 21 0.65 6.57 7.43
N LEU A 22 0.30 6.50 6.14
CA LEU A 22 1.26 6.67 5.06
C LEU A 22 1.87 8.07 5.06
N GLU A 23 1.05 9.10 5.25
CA GLU A 23 1.50 10.49 5.33
C GLU A 23 2.45 10.70 6.51
N SER A 24 2.09 10.20 7.70
CA SER A 24 2.98 10.26 8.87
C SER A 24 4.31 9.58 8.60
N LYS A 25 4.31 8.39 7.99
CA LYS A 25 5.55 7.67 7.67
C LYS A 25 6.39 8.42 6.63
N HIS A 26 5.75 8.91 5.57
CA HIS A 26 6.41 9.71 4.55
C HIS A 26 7.06 10.95 5.15
N ASN A 27 6.33 11.71 5.97
CA ASN A 27 6.86 12.95 6.55
C ASN A 27 8.06 12.71 7.48
N ILE A 28 8.07 11.61 8.24
CA ILE A 28 9.19 11.24 9.12
C ILE A 28 10.41 10.79 8.31
N GLU A 29 10.21 9.97 7.28
CA GLU A 29 11.31 9.25 6.62
C GLU A 29 11.81 9.94 5.34
N HIS A 30 10.99 10.73 4.63
CA HIS A 30 11.32 11.20 3.26
C HIS A 30 12.64 11.97 3.15
N TYR A 31 13.06 12.69 4.19
CA TYR A 31 14.32 13.41 4.20
C TYR A 31 15.54 12.49 4.01
N GLY A 32 15.44 11.23 4.44
CA GLY A 32 16.48 10.21 4.25
C GLY A 32 16.42 9.50 2.89
N HIS A 33 15.39 9.76 2.08
CA HIS A 33 15.05 8.98 0.89
C HIS A 33 14.86 9.85 -0.37
N PRO A 34 15.86 10.69 -0.74
CA PRO A 34 15.72 11.59 -1.88
C PRO A 34 15.61 10.81 -3.20
N GLY A 35 14.56 11.09 -3.98
CA GLY A 35 14.30 10.44 -5.27
C GLY A 35 13.79 9.00 -5.16
N GLU A 36 13.46 8.55 -3.95
CA GLU A 36 12.80 7.27 -3.70
C GLU A 36 11.28 7.46 -3.57
N VAL A 37 10.55 6.37 -3.73
CA VAL A 37 9.09 6.32 -3.62
C VAL A 37 8.72 5.18 -2.69
N LEU A 38 7.66 5.37 -1.90
CA LEU A 38 7.11 4.31 -1.07
C LEU A 38 6.53 3.20 -1.96
N HIS A 39 7.01 1.98 -1.79
CA HIS A 39 6.54 0.78 -2.45
C HIS A 39 5.72 -0.06 -1.48
N LEU A 40 4.43 -0.21 -1.79
CA LEU A 40 3.57 -1.18 -1.14
C LEU A 40 3.64 -2.50 -1.89
N ASP A 41 4.29 -3.48 -1.28
CA ASP A 41 4.35 -4.84 -1.79
C ASP A 41 3.32 -5.73 -1.05
N TYR A 42 2.72 -6.65 -1.79
CA TYR A 42 1.70 -7.56 -1.28
C TYR A 42 1.79 -8.89 -2.00
N VAL A 43 1.98 -9.95 -1.22
CA VAL A 43 2.09 -11.32 -1.72
C VAL A 43 1.04 -12.17 -1.02
N ARG A 44 0.32 -12.96 -1.82
CA ARG A 44 -0.59 -13.98 -1.32
C ARG A 44 -0.33 -15.29 -2.02
N CYS A 45 -0.11 -16.34 -1.24
CA CYS A 45 0.08 -17.68 -1.77
C CYS A 45 -1.28 -18.31 -2.07
N SER A 46 -1.53 -18.62 -3.35
CA SER A 46 -2.78 -19.29 -3.78
C SER A 46 -2.69 -20.82 -3.74
N GLN A 47 -1.48 -21.38 -3.73
CA GLN A 47 -1.21 -22.82 -3.84
C GLN A 47 0.06 -23.19 -3.07
N GLY A 48 0.28 -24.50 -2.86
CA GLY A 48 1.42 -25.05 -2.11
C GLY A 48 1.20 -25.06 -0.59
N ASP A 49 2.24 -25.43 0.16
CA ASP A 49 2.17 -25.59 1.61
C ASP A 49 1.84 -24.28 2.36
N LEU A 50 2.08 -23.14 1.71
CA LEU A 50 1.78 -21.80 2.24
C LEU A 50 0.46 -21.24 1.70
N ALA A 51 -0.37 -22.05 1.02
CA ALA A 51 -1.63 -21.58 0.46
C ALA A 51 -2.52 -20.93 1.53
N GLY A 52 -3.05 -19.75 1.21
CA GLY A 52 -3.87 -18.95 2.11
C GLY A 52 -3.09 -17.94 2.94
N GLN A 53 -1.77 -18.08 3.06
CA GLN A 53 -0.93 -17.08 3.72
C GLN A 53 -0.77 -15.84 2.85
N GLU A 54 -0.69 -14.69 3.51
CA GLU A 54 -0.53 -13.39 2.88
C GLU A 54 0.38 -12.48 3.71
N TRP A 55 1.17 -11.68 3.01
CA TRP A 55 2.10 -10.73 3.58
C TRP A 55 1.99 -9.41 2.83
N TRP A 56 2.24 -8.34 3.55
CA TRP A 56 2.38 -7.02 2.98
C TRP A 56 3.62 -6.36 3.59
N GLN A 57 4.23 -5.44 2.86
CA GLN A 57 5.33 -4.64 3.36
C GLN A 57 5.33 -3.27 2.68
N LEU A 58 5.96 -2.31 3.34
CA LEU A 58 6.12 -0.95 2.83
C LEU A 58 7.60 -0.58 2.91
N LEU A 59 8.20 -0.35 1.76
CA LEU A 59 9.63 -0.13 1.59
C LEU A 59 9.87 1.15 0.79
N TRP A 60 10.99 1.83 0.99
CA TRP A 60 11.44 2.84 0.04
C TRP A 60 12.21 2.17 -1.08
N ILE A 61 11.90 2.53 -2.33
CA ILE A 61 12.64 2.07 -3.50
C ILE A 61 13.03 3.26 -4.36
N SER A 62 14.14 3.14 -5.08
CA SER A 62 14.54 4.16 -6.06
C SER A 62 13.42 4.44 -7.05
N GLY A 63 13.13 5.72 -7.30
CA GLY A 63 12.14 6.15 -8.28
C GLY A 63 12.42 5.64 -9.69
N MET A 64 13.68 5.30 -10.02
CA MET A 64 14.05 4.67 -11.28
C MET A 64 13.47 3.26 -11.44
N ASN A 65 13.24 2.55 -10.33
CA ASN A 65 12.67 1.21 -10.28
C ASN A 65 11.14 1.23 -10.08
N ALA A 66 10.54 2.42 -10.04
CA ALA A 66 9.10 2.62 -9.83
C ALA A 66 8.48 3.31 -11.05
N PRO A 67 8.11 2.56 -12.12
CA PRO A 67 7.41 3.13 -13.27
C PRO A 67 6.17 3.93 -12.86
N THR A 68 5.98 5.11 -13.45
CA THR A 68 4.95 6.07 -13.05
C THR A 68 3.53 5.56 -13.27
N GLU A 69 3.32 4.66 -14.25
CA GLU A 69 2.03 4.02 -14.53
C GLU A 69 1.53 3.07 -13.42
N HIS A 70 2.41 2.74 -12.47
CA HIS A 70 2.13 1.89 -11.32
C HIS A 70 2.21 2.66 -9.99
N ARG A 71 2.34 3.98 -10.08
CA ARG A 71 2.23 4.87 -8.93
C ARG A 71 0.79 5.32 -8.76
N HIS A 72 0.37 5.34 -7.51
CA HIS A 72 -0.99 5.65 -7.12
C HIS A 72 -0.97 6.68 -6.01
N GLN A 73 -1.85 7.67 -6.13
CA GLN A 73 -2.07 8.65 -5.08
C GLN A 73 -2.96 8.04 -3.99
N ILE A 74 -2.45 7.95 -2.75
CA ILE A 74 -3.20 7.53 -1.56
C ILE A 74 -3.12 8.65 -0.53
N GLY A 75 -4.22 9.39 -0.36
CA GLY A 75 -4.16 10.68 0.32
C GLY A 75 -3.21 11.63 -0.42
N ASP A 76 -2.25 12.22 0.29
CA ASP A 76 -1.24 13.11 -0.27
C ASP A 76 0.10 12.41 -0.61
N VAL A 77 0.17 11.08 -0.44
CA VAL A 77 1.38 10.30 -0.69
C VAL A 77 1.30 9.54 -2.02
N GLU A 78 2.35 9.67 -2.84
CA GLU A 78 2.56 8.83 -4.02
C GLU A 78 3.14 7.47 -3.60
N VAL A 79 2.44 6.38 -3.93
CA VAL A 79 2.83 5.01 -3.59
C VAL A 79 2.94 4.18 -4.86
N PHE A 80 4.10 3.56 -5.07
CA PHE A 80 4.29 2.55 -6.09
C PHE A 80 3.67 1.23 -5.64
N ILE A 81 2.86 0.62 -6.51
CA ILE A 81 2.25 -0.69 -6.27
C ILE A 81 2.42 -1.52 -7.54
N SER A 82 3.18 -2.61 -7.45
CA SER A 82 3.39 -3.48 -8.60
C SER A 82 2.06 -4.03 -9.14
N LYS A 83 2.00 -4.32 -10.45
CA LYS A 83 0.82 -4.91 -11.08
C LYS A 83 0.39 -6.22 -10.41
N GLN A 84 1.34 -6.99 -9.88
CA GLN A 84 1.08 -8.22 -9.15
C GLN A 84 0.44 -7.94 -7.78
N ALA A 85 1.03 -7.07 -6.97
CA ALA A 85 0.49 -6.66 -5.68
C ALA A 85 -0.92 -6.07 -5.85
N MET A 86 -1.12 -5.21 -6.85
CA MET A 86 -2.41 -4.61 -7.15
C MET A 86 -3.49 -5.63 -7.50
N ARG A 87 -3.14 -6.71 -8.23
CA ARG A 87 -4.09 -7.81 -8.49
C ARG A 87 -4.48 -8.54 -7.21
N GLY A 88 -3.51 -8.77 -6.31
CA GLY A 88 -3.77 -9.39 -5.02
C GLY A 88 -4.64 -8.54 -4.09
N LEU A 89 -4.47 -7.22 -4.16
CA LEU A 89 -5.18 -6.21 -3.36
C LEU A 89 -6.54 -5.79 -3.96
N LYS A 90 -6.89 -6.25 -5.15
CA LYS A 90 -8.15 -5.88 -5.80
C LYS A 90 -9.34 -6.27 -4.92
N ASN A 91 -10.22 -5.31 -4.67
CA ASN A 91 -11.39 -5.41 -3.79
C ASN A 91 -11.05 -5.74 -2.33
N ARG A 92 -9.82 -5.48 -1.88
CA ARG A 92 -9.42 -5.59 -0.47
C ARG A 92 -9.28 -4.22 0.16
N LEU A 93 -9.52 -4.16 1.46
CA LEU A 93 -9.36 -2.96 2.29
C LEU A 93 -7.99 -2.97 2.97
N LEU A 94 -7.19 -1.93 2.72
CA LEU A 94 -6.05 -1.56 3.56
C LEU A 94 -6.51 -0.61 4.66
N HIS A 95 -6.28 -1.02 5.90
CA HIS A 95 -6.69 -0.26 7.07
C HIS A 95 -5.59 -0.25 8.12
N PHE A 96 -5.36 0.91 8.73
CA PHE A 96 -4.53 1.00 9.92
C PHE A 96 -5.43 0.96 11.15
N ASP A 97 -5.26 -0.04 12.00
CA ASP A 97 -6.10 -0.26 13.20
C ASP A 97 -5.62 0.52 14.43
N GLY A 98 -4.59 1.36 14.27
CA GLY A 98 -3.93 2.10 15.34
C GLY A 98 -2.58 1.51 15.74
N GLN A 99 -2.30 0.26 15.37
CA GLN A 99 -1.01 -0.40 15.64
C GLN A 99 -0.40 -0.99 14.37
N ASN A 100 -1.21 -1.65 13.55
CA ASN A 100 -0.77 -2.35 12.36
C ASN A 100 -1.63 -1.99 11.16
N VAL A 101 -1.03 -2.08 9.97
CA VAL A 101 -1.84 -2.12 8.75
C VAL A 101 -2.31 -3.56 8.55
N VAL A 102 -3.61 -3.69 8.34
CA VAL A 102 -4.30 -4.95 8.10
C VAL A 102 -4.95 -4.93 6.71
N VAL A 103 -4.87 -6.07 6.03
CA VAL A 103 -5.53 -6.29 4.74
C VAL A 103 -6.82 -7.07 5.00
N LYS A 104 -7.97 -6.46 4.76
CA LYS A 104 -9.29 -7.08 4.96
C LYS A 104 -9.94 -7.41 3.62
N LYS A 105 -10.75 -8.47 3.60
CA LYS A 105 -11.62 -8.81 2.47
C LYS A 105 -12.89 -7.98 2.50
#